data_AF-A0A086YL50-F1
#
_entry.id   AF-A0A086YL50-F1
#
_cell.length_a   1.000
_cell.length_b   1.000
_cell.length_c   1.000
_cell.angle_alpha   90.00
_cell.angle_beta   90.00
_cell.angle_gamma   90.00
#
_symmetry.space_group_name_H-M   'P 1'
#
loop_
_entity.id
_entity.type
_entity.pdbx_description
1 polymer ?
#
loop_
_entity_poly.entity_id
_entity_poly.type
_entity_poly.pdbx_seq_one_letter_code
_entity_poly.pdbx_strand_id
1 'polypeptide(L)'
;MKIISSRHYKTGTIIMVNFALPFADKDINNNPFEIETRARVIRYEEIERDKVYHLGIEFLDLRERQRDKIFKFIFSKMAKRRF
;
A
#
# COMPACT_ATOMS: atom_id res chain seq x y z
N MET A 1 0.64 1.69 6.26
CA MET A 1 0.59 0.41 5.50
C MET A 1 1.78 -0.46 5.88
N LYS A 2 1.67 -1.79 5.85
CA LYS A 2 2.82 -2.72 6.02
C LYS A 2 3.19 -3.28 4.64
N ILE A 3 4.47 -3.21 4.28
CA ILE A 3 5.01 -3.78 3.04
C ILE A 3 6.20 -4.69 3.35
N ILE A 4 6.53 -5.54 2.38
CA ILE A 4 7.67 -6.45 2.43
C ILE A 4 8.73 -5.91 1.48
N SER A 5 10.00 -5.88 1.91
CA SER A 5 11.12 -5.50 1.04
C SER A 5 12.31 -6.42 1.21
N SER A 6 13.04 -6.68 0.13
CA SER A 6 14.35 -7.36 0.16
C SER A 6 15.49 -6.41 0.54
N ARG A 7 15.20 -5.12 0.69
CA ARG A 7 16.19 -4.10 1.05
C ARG A 7 15.85 -3.49 2.40
N HIS A 8 16.90 -3.18 3.15
CA HIS A 8 16.80 -2.43 4.39
C HIS A 8 16.61 -0.94 4.11
N TYR A 9 15.64 -0.32 4.80
CA TYR A 9 15.43 1.12 4.80
C TYR A 9 15.33 1.61 6.24
N LYS A 10 16.12 2.65 6.58
CA LYS A 10 16.07 3.28 7.90
C LYS A 10 14.73 3.98 8.11
N THR A 11 14.29 4.09 9.36
CA THR A 11 13.17 4.97 9.72
C THR A 11 13.44 6.41 9.31
N GLY A 12 12.40 7.10 8.88
CA GLY A 12 12.48 8.44 8.28
C GLY A 12 12.81 8.45 6.78
N THR A 13 13.28 7.34 6.19
CA THR A 13 13.57 7.28 4.76
C THR A 13 12.30 7.53 3.95
N ILE A 14 12.40 8.40 2.94
CA ILE A 14 11.32 8.64 1.98
C ILE A 14 11.55 7.72 0.78
N ILE A 15 10.55 6.90 0.47
CA ILE A 15 10.55 5.98 -0.65
C ILE A 15 9.38 6.28 -1.59
N MET A 16 9.55 6.00 -2.88
CA MET A 16 8.43 5.97 -3.82
C MET A 16 7.74 4.61 -3.72
N VAL A 17 6.41 4.59 -3.63
CA VAL A 17 5.62 3.36 -3.56
C VAL A 17 4.62 3.36 -4.70
N ASN A 18 4.74 2.35 -5.55
CA ASN A 18 3.85 2.13 -6.69
C ASN A 18 3.06 0.85 -6.45
N PHE A 19 1.73 0.94 -6.44
CA PHE A 19 0.85 -0.21 -6.22
C PHE A 19 -0.47 -0.05 -6.96
N ALA A 20 -1.14 -1.17 -7.20
CA ALA A 20 -2.40 -1.25 -7.91
C ALA A 20 -3.53 -1.69 -6.97
N LEU A 21 -4.68 -1.03 -7.05
CA LEU A 21 -5.91 -1.48 -6.40
C LEU A 21 -6.75 -2.31 -7.41
N PRO A 22 -6.95 -3.63 -7.16
CA PRO A 22 -7.77 -4.47 -8.02
C PRO A 22 -9.25 -4.25 -7.67
N PHE A 23 -9.87 -3.22 -8.24
CA PHE A 23 -11.31 -3.05 -8.13
C PHE A 23 -12.00 -4.17 -8.91
N ALA A 24 -12.74 -5.03 -8.19
CA ALA A 24 -13.39 -6.20 -8.76
C ALA A 24 -14.67 -5.86 -9.56
N ASP A 25 -15.17 -4.63 -9.46
CA ASP A 25 -16.51 -4.29 -9.94
C ASP A 25 -16.46 -3.28 -11.09
N LYS A 26 -16.60 -3.84 -12.31
CA LYS A 26 -17.27 -3.24 -13.49
C LYS A 26 -16.90 -1.80 -13.88
N ASP A 27 -15.62 -1.41 -13.81
CA ASP A 27 -15.16 -0.36 -14.73
C ASP A 27 -14.90 -1.05 -16.09
N ILE A 28 -15.54 -0.52 -17.14
CA ILE A 28 -15.70 -1.05 -18.51
C ILE A 28 -14.42 -1.55 -19.20
N ASN A 29 -13.24 -1.31 -18.61
CA ASN A 29 -11.93 -1.69 -19.15
C ASN A 29 -11.06 -2.59 -18.23
N ASN A 30 -11.57 -3.06 -17.08
CA ASN A 30 -10.84 -3.97 -16.18
C ASN A 30 -9.44 -3.50 -15.74
N ASN A 31 -9.15 -2.20 -15.84
CA ASN A 31 -7.82 -1.66 -15.54
C ASN A 31 -7.66 -1.44 -14.04
N PRO A 32 -6.61 -1.99 -13.41
CA PRO A 32 -6.30 -1.70 -12.03
C PRO A 32 -6.06 -0.20 -11.84
N PHE A 33 -6.49 0.35 -10.70
CA PHE A 33 -6.18 1.74 -10.37
C PHE A 33 -4.78 1.82 -9.78
N GLU A 34 -3.84 2.32 -10.57
CA GLU A 34 -2.45 2.51 -10.17
C GLU A 34 -2.29 3.76 -9.30
N ILE A 35 -1.50 3.61 -8.24
CA ILE A 35 -1.18 4.65 -7.28
C ILE A 35 0.33 4.72 -7.17
N GLU A 36 0.86 5.89 -7.49
CA GLU A 36 2.22 6.32 -7.21
C GLU A 36 2.16 7.43 -6.14
N THR A 37 2.92 7.25 -5.06
CA THR A 37 2.97 8.20 -3.93
C THR A 37 4.28 8.04 -3.16
N ARG A 38 4.76 9.13 -2.57
CA ARG A 38 5.87 9.09 -1.61
C ARG A 38 5.36 8.60 -0.27
N ALA A 39 6.17 7.78 0.38
CA ALA A 39 5.90 7.28 1.72
C ALA A 39 7.15 7.38 2.60
N ARG A 40 6.94 7.66 3.89
CA ARG A 40 7.97 7.62 4.91
C ARG A 40 7.98 6.27 5.60
N VAL A 41 9.16 5.67 5.75
CA VAL A 41 9.34 4.49 6.59
C VAL A 41 9.22 4.90 8.06
N ILE A 42 8.21 4.39 8.76
CA ILE A 42 7.92 4.72 10.17
C ILE A 42 8.33 3.61 11.15
N ARG A 43 8.48 2.37 10.66
CA ARG A 43 9.02 1.24 11.43
C ARG A 43 9.67 0.22 10.50
N TYR A 44 10.61 -0.54 11.02
CA TYR A 44 11.19 -1.68 10.34
C TYR A 44 11.28 -2.87 11.31
N GLU A 45 11.20 -4.08 10.76
CA GLU A 45 11.38 -5.33 11.47
C GLU A 45 12.06 -6.30 10.50
N GLU A 46 13.21 -6.85 10.90
CA GLU A 46 13.94 -7.84 10.12
C GLU A 46 13.36 -9.23 10.38
N ILE A 47 13.10 -9.99 9.31
CA ILE A 47 12.64 -11.37 9.41
C ILE A 47 13.86 -12.26 9.17
N GLU A 48 14.32 -12.91 10.24
CA GLU A 48 15.56 -13.71 10.30
C GLU A 48 15.66 -14.81 9.22
N ARG A 49 14.52 -15.29 8.70
CA ARG A 49 14.51 -16.44 7.78
C ARG A 49 14.91 -16.13 6.33
N ASP A 50 14.77 -14.89 5.84
CA ASP A 50 14.89 -14.62 4.40
C ASP A 50 15.57 -13.30 4.00
N LYS A 51 16.23 -12.57 4.92
CA LYS A 51 16.71 -11.18 4.66
C LYS A 51 15.59 -10.28 4.12
N VAL A 52 14.38 -10.54 4.59
CA VAL A 52 13.17 -9.83 4.22
C VAL A 52 12.81 -8.88 5.34
N TYR A 53 12.52 -7.64 4.99
CA TYR A 53 12.19 -6.58 5.92
C TYR A 53 10.71 -6.28 5.85
N HIS A 54 10.06 -6.32 7.02
CA HIS A 54 8.75 -5.75 7.22
C HIS A 54 8.88 -4.24 7.45
N LEU A 55 8.37 -3.44 6.53
CA LEU A 55 8.37 -1.99 6.65
C LEU A 55 6.97 -1.51 6.96
N GLY A 56 6.81 -0.72 8.02
CA GLY A 56 5.64 0.13 8.16
C GLY A 56 5.91 1.46 7.49
N ILE A 57 4.98 1.88 6.65
CA ILE A 57 5.07 3.14 5.91
C ILE A 57 3.86 4.03 6.16
N GLU A 58 4.09 5.33 6.09
CA GLU A 58 3.09 6.40 6.11
C GLU A 58 3.13 7.14 4.78
N PHE A 59 1.97 7.31 4.13
CA PHE A 59 1.89 8.04 2.86
C PHE A 59 2.00 9.55 3.11
N LEU A 60 2.79 10.26 2.31
CA LEU A 60 3.06 11.68 2.50
C LEU A 60 2.22 12.59 1.60
N ASP A 61 1.84 12.13 0.42
CA ASP A 61 1.27 12.98 -0.63
C ASP A 61 0.16 12.31 -1.44
N LEU A 62 -0.65 11.48 -0.78
CA LEU A 62 -1.86 10.93 -1.40
C LEU A 62 -2.82 12.05 -1.79
N ARG A 63 -3.15 12.12 -3.08
CA ARG A 63 -4.21 13.00 -3.57
C ARG A 63 -5.56 12.54 -3.02
N GLU A 64 -6.50 13.45 -2.83
CA GLU A 64 -7.84 13.15 -2.32
C GLU A 64 -8.52 12.01 -3.10
N ARG A 65 -8.50 12.07 -4.43
CA ARG A 65 -9.03 11.01 -5.30
C ARG A 65 -8.36 9.64 -5.06
N GLN A 66 -7.05 9.60 -4.80
CA GLN A 66 -6.34 8.35 -4.51
C GLN A 66 -6.75 7.81 -3.14
N ARG A 67 -6.83 8.70 -2.14
CA ARG A 67 -7.28 8.37 -0.78
C ARG A 67 -8.70 7.80 -0.77
N ASP A 68 -9.62 8.41 -1.50
CA ASP A 68 -11.02 7.94 -1.59
C ASP A 68 -11.11 6.56 -2.25
N LYS A 69 -10.32 6.32 -3.30
CA LYS A 69 -10.22 5.00 -3.93
C LYS A 69 -9.65 3.95 -2.97
N ILE A 70 -8.61 4.28 -2.21
CA ILE A 70 -8.06 3.39 -1.17
C ILE A 70 -9.14 3.06 -0.12
N PHE A 71 -9.84 4.06 0.40
CA PHE A 71 -10.89 3.85 1.39
C PHE A 71 -12.02 2.98 0.83
N LYS A 72 -12.52 3.29 -0.37
CA LYS A 72 -13.56 2.48 -1.05
C LYS A 72 -13.12 1.03 -1.20
N PHE A 73 -11.87 0.79 -1.57
CA PHE A 73 -11.32 -0.56 -1.68
C PHE A 73 -11.30 -1.29 -0.32
N ILE A 74 -10.79 -0.63 0.73
CA ILE A 74 -10.73 -1.20 2.09
C ILE A 74 -12.13 -1.53 2.60
N PHE A 75 -13.09 -0.61 2.48
CA PHE A 75 -14.48 -0.83 2.89
C PHE A 75 -15.14 -1.97 2.12
N SER A 76 -14.93 -2.04 0.79
CA SER A 76 -15.45 -3.16 -0.03
C SER A 76 -14.88 -4.52 0.42
N LYS A 77 -13.57 -4.60 0.69
CA LYS A 77 -12.94 -5.83 1.19
C LYS A 77 -13.43 -6.22 2.59
N MET A 78 -13.66 -5.25 3.48
CA MET A 78 -14.19 -5.53 4.81
C MET A 78 -15.63 -6.04 4.76
N ALA A 79 -16.47 -5.46 3.90
CA ALA A 79 -17.84 -5.93 3.70
C ALA A 79 -17.89 -7.38 3.18
N LYS A 80 -17.04 -7.74 2.20
CA LYS A 80 -16.95 -9.10 1.65
C LYS A 80 -16.46 -10.16 2.65
N ARG A 81 -15.78 -9.77 3.74
CA ARG A 81 -15.29 -10.70 4.78
C ARG A 81 -16.31 -10.97 5.89
N ARG A 82 -17.39 -10.20 5.95
CA ARG A 82 -18.42 -10.31 6.99
C ARG A 82 -19.55 -11.29 6.61
N PHE A 83 -19.50 -11.83 5.40
CA PHE A 83 -20.38 -12.87 4.86
C PHE A 83 -19.52 -14.05 4.40
#